data_AF-A0A392M3N3-F1
#
_entry.id   AF-A0A392M3N3-F1
#
_cell.length_a   1.000
_cell.length_b   1.000
_cell.length_c   1.000
_cell.angle_alpha   90.00
_cell.angle_beta   90.00
_cell.angle_gamma   90.00
#
_symmetry.space_group_name_H-M   'P 1'
#
loop_
_entity.id
_entity.type
_entity.pdbx_description
1 polymer ?
#
loop_
_entity_poly.entity_id
_entity_poly.type
_entity_poly.pdbx_seq_one_letter_code
_entity_poly.pdbx_strand_id
1 'polypeptide(L)'
;MAGAIISALNTKLDATTLALILEQLEHCKIIFVDYELIDSALKATEIISQGKSKPPLIVLIQDYDQLVKDIPQGTLIYNELLEKGQSDFNISMPSNECDPISVNYTSGSTGIPKGAVYSHRSVYLNSLTTITRFDVNPMPVFLWTVDMFRCNGWCFIWSMPALGGTNICLRNNFSAKDIFDAIHVHKVTHLCGAPTLLEIIANCDIIKPFSHKVYVTVAGILPSFKIINKVAELGFDVNIGYGMTEALGPVIVRKWKQNFDDDGTKLNYFEQKGVIEFMVVEVDVKDPNSMKSVPYDGKTIGEIMFKGNTLMLGYLKSSQVSDEAFRDGWYRTRDLGVKLPN
;
A
#
# COMPACT_ATOMS: atom_id res chain seq x y z
N MET A 1 15.16 -16.17 5.05
CA MET A 1 15.15 -14.71 5.29
C MET A 1 16.57 -14.23 5.58
N ALA A 2 16.97 -13.07 5.06
CA ALA A 2 18.33 -12.53 5.20
C ALA A 2 18.50 -11.56 6.39
N GLY A 3 17.49 -11.42 7.25
CA GLY A 3 17.50 -10.47 8.38
C GLY A 3 17.50 -8.99 7.94
N ALA A 4 17.18 -8.70 6.68
CA ALA A 4 17.14 -7.35 6.13
C ALA A 4 15.75 -6.72 6.27
N ILE A 5 15.71 -5.39 6.33
CA ILE A 5 14.50 -4.57 6.35
C ILE A 5 14.25 -4.06 4.93
N ILE A 6 13.06 -4.29 4.38
CA ILE A 6 12.72 -3.82 3.03
C ILE A 6 12.11 -2.42 3.04
N SER A 7 12.57 -1.55 2.16
CA SER A 7 11.91 -0.26 1.88
C SER A 7 11.53 -0.22 0.41
N ALA A 8 10.24 -0.42 0.12
CA ALA A 8 9.74 -0.31 -1.24
C ALA A 8 9.48 1.18 -1.55
N LEU A 9 10.21 1.71 -2.54
CA LEU A 9 10.24 3.15 -2.83
C LEU A 9 9.31 3.49 -4.00
N ASN A 10 8.73 4.69 -3.97
CA ASN A 10 7.87 5.18 -5.03
C ASN A 10 8.69 5.38 -6.31
N THR A 11 8.27 4.74 -7.40
CA THR A 11 8.96 4.77 -8.70
C THR A 11 8.88 6.12 -9.40
N LYS A 12 8.05 7.04 -8.91
CA LYS A 12 7.87 8.40 -9.45
C LYS A 12 8.69 9.47 -8.73
N LEU A 13 9.56 9.09 -7.79
CA LEU A 13 10.43 10.04 -7.09
C LEU A 13 11.47 10.61 -8.05
N ASP A 14 11.72 11.92 -7.94
CA ASP A 14 12.90 12.51 -8.55
C ASP A 14 14.18 12.06 -7.81
N ALA A 15 15.32 12.20 -8.48
CA ALA A 15 16.61 11.75 -7.97
C ALA A 15 17.02 12.42 -6.64
N THR A 16 16.64 13.69 -6.43
CA THR A 16 16.96 14.44 -5.20
C THR A 16 16.19 13.88 -4.01
N THR A 17 14.89 13.65 -4.18
CA THR A 17 14.01 13.08 -3.15
C THR A 17 14.39 11.63 -2.88
N LEU A 18 14.73 10.87 -3.92
CA LEU A 18 15.25 9.50 -3.77
C LEU A 18 16.55 9.49 -2.97
N ALA A 19 17.52 10.36 -3.30
CA ALA A 19 18.77 10.47 -2.56
C ALA A 19 18.52 10.76 -1.07
N LEU A 20 17.66 11.74 -0.77
CA LEU A 20 17.32 12.10 0.61
C LEU A 20 16.68 10.94 1.38
N ILE A 21 15.78 10.17 0.75
CA ILE A 21 15.20 8.98 1.36
C ILE A 21 16.27 7.90 1.63
N LEU A 22 17.16 7.65 0.67
CA LEU A 22 18.23 6.68 0.83
C LEU A 22 19.21 7.07 1.95
N GLU A 23 19.50 8.36 2.12
CA GLU A 23 20.30 8.86 3.24
C GLU A 23 19.58 8.72 4.59
N GLN A 24 18.27 8.99 4.63
CA GLN A 24 17.48 8.76 5.85
C GLN A 24 17.52 7.29 6.27
N LEU A 25 17.51 6.38 5.31
CA LEU A 25 17.63 4.95 5.58
C LEU A 25 18.99 4.55 6.19
N GLU A 26 20.08 5.34 6.00
CA GLU A 26 21.49 5.28 6.50
C GLU A 26 22.22 3.93 6.42
N HIS A 27 21.49 2.83 6.54
CA HIS A 27 21.88 1.46 6.37
C HIS A 27 21.27 0.86 5.10
N CYS A 28 20.87 1.69 4.13
CA CYS A 28 20.55 1.18 2.80
C CYS A 28 21.83 0.63 2.17
N LYS A 29 22.00 -0.69 2.22
CA LYS A 29 23.19 -1.39 1.70
C LYS A 29 23.05 -1.70 0.21
N ILE A 30 21.84 -2.01 -0.22
CA ILE A 30 21.50 -2.50 -1.54
C ILE A 30 20.19 -1.85 -1.98
N ILE A 31 20.12 -1.41 -3.23
CA ILE A 31 18.90 -0.98 -3.90
C ILE A 31 18.65 -1.87 -5.12
N PHE A 32 17.46 -2.46 -5.19
CA PHE A 32 17.00 -3.19 -6.37
C PHE A 32 16.26 -2.23 -7.28
N VAL A 33 16.66 -2.18 -8.55
CA VAL A 33 16.19 -1.15 -9.49
C VAL A 33 15.72 -1.83 -10.76
N ASP A 34 14.47 -1.59 -11.15
CA ASP A 34 13.98 -1.97 -12.47
C ASP A 34 14.72 -1.17 -13.54
N TYR A 35 15.02 -1.79 -14.68
CA TYR A 35 15.79 -1.18 -15.75
C TYR A 35 15.26 0.16 -16.26
N GLU A 36 13.93 0.40 -16.22
CA GLU A 36 13.34 1.68 -16.62
C GLU A 36 13.74 2.84 -15.69
N LEU A 37 14.24 2.53 -14.48
CA LEU A 37 14.50 3.49 -13.40
C LEU A 37 15.99 3.68 -13.10
N ILE A 38 16.88 3.02 -13.86
CA ILE A 38 18.32 3.03 -13.59
C ILE A 38 18.91 4.44 -13.59
N ASP A 39 18.50 5.30 -14.54
CA ASP A 39 19.01 6.68 -14.62
C ASP A 39 18.68 7.51 -13.38
N SER A 40 17.48 7.31 -12.81
CA SER A 40 17.07 7.99 -11.58
C SER A 40 17.89 7.52 -10.38
N ALA A 41 18.10 6.20 -10.29
CA ALA A 41 18.93 5.60 -9.24
C ALA A 41 20.39 6.08 -9.32
N LEU A 42 20.98 6.13 -10.52
CA LEU A 42 22.36 6.60 -10.71
C LEU A 42 22.54 8.05 -10.28
N LYS A 43 21.64 8.93 -10.72
CA LYS A 43 21.64 10.35 -10.30
C LYS A 43 21.50 10.49 -8.79
N ALA A 44 20.62 9.70 -8.16
CA ALA A 44 20.47 9.70 -6.72
C ALA A 44 21.77 9.25 -6.02
N THR A 45 22.42 8.19 -6.50
CA THR A 45 23.70 7.72 -5.92
C THR A 45 24.84 8.71 -6.13
N GLU A 46 24.84 9.47 -7.22
CA GLU A 46 25.82 10.54 -7.45
C GLU A 46 25.64 11.67 -6.43
N ILE A 47 24.41 12.12 -6.20
CA ILE A 47 24.07 13.12 -5.17
C ILE A 47 24.57 12.66 -3.79
N ILE A 48 24.29 11.41 -3.42
CA ILE A 48 24.74 10.83 -2.14
C ILE A 48 26.28 10.83 -2.05
N SER A 49 26.96 10.47 -3.14
CA SER A 49 28.43 10.37 -3.20
C SER A 49 29.14 11.72 -3.05
N GLN A 50 28.47 12.83 -3.36
CA GLN A 50 28.96 14.18 -3.11
C GLN A 50 28.85 14.59 -1.63
N GLY A 51 28.03 13.87 -0.85
CA GLY A 51 27.84 14.06 0.58
C GLY A 51 28.83 13.26 1.45
N LYS A 52 28.40 12.95 2.67
CA LYS A 52 29.18 12.13 3.64
C LYS A 52 28.74 10.66 3.66
N SER A 53 27.65 10.34 2.98
CA SER A 53 27.00 9.05 3.01
C SER A 53 27.57 8.13 1.92
N LYS A 54 27.66 6.83 2.18
CA LYS A 54 28.03 5.86 1.15
C LYS A 54 26.78 5.48 0.33
N PRO A 55 26.81 5.55 -1.01
CA PRO A 55 25.67 5.12 -1.82
C PRO A 55 25.44 3.60 -1.67
N PRO A 56 24.17 3.13 -1.78
CA PRO A 56 23.87 1.71 -1.80
C PRO A 56 24.44 1.04 -3.05
N LEU A 57 24.69 -0.27 -2.95
CA LEU A 57 25.00 -1.11 -4.10
C LEU A 57 23.75 -1.26 -4.98
N ILE A 58 23.88 -0.97 -6.27
CA ILE A 58 22.78 -1.14 -7.23
C ILE A 58 22.72 -2.59 -7.69
N VAL A 59 21.54 -3.20 -7.59
CA VAL A 59 21.19 -4.46 -8.23
C VAL A 59 20.13 -4.17 -9.30
N LEU A 60 20.54 -4.24 -10.56
CA LEU A 60 19.69 -3.98 -11.71
C LEU A 60 18.86 -5.22 -12.08
N ILE A 61 17.55 -5.04 -12.14
CA ILE A 61 16.59 -6.02 -12.63
C ILE A 61 16.31 -5.67 -14.09
N GLN A 62 16.87 -6.48 -15.00
CA GLN A 62 16.66 -6.30 -16.43
C GLN A 62 15.36 -6.94 -16.88
N ASP A 63 14.76 -6.38 -17.94
CA ASP A 63 13.75 -7.11 -18.70
C ASP A 63 14.44 -8.15 -19.61
N TYR A 64 13.79 -9.29 -19.80
CA TYR A 64 14.30 -10.35 -20.67
C TYR A 64 14.47 -9.85 -22.11
N ASP A 65 13.54 -9.01 -22.57
CA ASP A 65 13.53 -8.49 -23.94
C ASP A 65 14.27 -7.14 -24.09
N GLN A 66 14.62 -6.48 -22.99
CA GLN A 66 15.24 -5.15 -22.99
C GLN A 66 16.44 -5.09 -22.04
N LEU A 67 17.58 -5.54 -22.54
CA LEU A 67 18.84 -5.50 -21.80
C LEU A 67 19.47 -4.11 -21.89
N VAL A 68 19.75 -3.51 -20.73
CA VAL A 68 20.60 -2.32 -20.63
C VAL A 68 22.05 -2.76 -20.85
N LYS A 69 22.70 -2.22 -21.89
CA LYS A 69 24.05 -2.65 -22.28
C LYS A 69 25.16 -1.89 -21.56
N ASP A 70 24.97 -0.58 -21.39
CA ASP A 70 25.98 0.31 -20.79
C ASP A 70 25.74 0.45 -19.29
N ILE A 71 25.99 -0.64 -18.56
CA ILE A 71 25.75 -0.71 -17.13
C ILE A 71 26.95 -0.13 -16.37
N PRO A 72 26.77 0.84 -15.47
CA PRO A 72 27.87 1.43 -14.73
C PRO A 72 28.64 0.41 -13.90
N GLN A 73 29.96 0.59 -13.86
CA GLN A 73 30.87 -0.25 -13.09
C GLN A 73 30.45 -0.35 -11.62
N GLY A 74 30.42 -1.57 -11.09
CA GLY A 74 30.00 -1.85 -9.71
C GLY A 74 28.50 -2.15 -9.54
N THR A 75 27.69 -2.00 -10.60
CA THR A 75 26.30 -2.49 -10.61
C THR A 75 26.28 -4.01 -10.73
N LEU A 76 25.42 -4.67 -9.96
CA LEU A 76 25.15 -6.10 -10.08
C LEU A 76 23.90 -6.35 -10.93
N ILE A 77 23.87 -7.46 -11.66
CA ILE A 77 22.68 -7.93 -12.37
C ILE A 77 21.94 -8.93 -11.51
N TYR A 78 20.62 -8.75 -11.36
CA TYR A 78 19.81 -9.57 -10.46
C TYR A 78 19.92 -11.07 -10.75
N ASN A 79 19.76 -11.50 -12.01
CA ASN A 79 19.83 -12.92 -12.37
C ASN A 79 21.23 -13.52 -12.16
N GLU A 80 22.29 -12.79 -12.51
CA GLU A 80 23.67 -13.22 -12.25
C GLU A 80 23.99 -13.29 -10.75
N LEU A 81 23.38 -12.40 -9.95
CA LEU A 81 23.50 -12.42 -8.50
C LEU A 81 22.79 -13.64 -7.90
N LEU A 82 21.61 -14.00 -8.42
CA LEU A 82 20.89 -15.20 -8.00
C LEU A 82 21.67 -16.49 -8.27
N GLU A 83 22.35 -16.59 -9.41
CA GLU A 83 23.18 -17.74 -9.78
C GLU A 83 24.36 -17.97 -8.82
N LYS A 84 24.80 -16.91 -8.12
CA LYS A 84 25.85 -17.00 -7.09
C LYS A 84 25.32 -17.46 -5.72
N GLY A 85 24.00 -17.55 -5.56
CA GLY A 85 23.36 -17.97 -4.32
C GLY A 85 23.56 -19.46 -4.03
N GLN A 86 23.62 -19.80 -2.75
CA GLN A 86 23.62 -21.18 -2.27
C GLN A 86 22.29 -21.49 -1.57
N SER A 87 21.76 -22.69 -1.77
CA SER A 87 20.44 -23.09 -1.26
C SER A 87 20.43 -23.45 0.23
N ASP A 88 21.61 -23.63 0.84
CA ASP A 88 21.83 -24.00 2.24
C ASP A 88 22.06 -22.79 3.16
N PHE A 89 21.69 -21.59 2.71
CA PHE A 89 21.79 -20.36 3.51
C PHE A 89 21.03 -20.49 4.84
N ASN A 90 21.74 -20.34 5.95
CA ASN A 90 21.12 -20.33 7.28
C ASN A 90 20.28 -19.06 7.46
N ILE A 91 18.95 -19.23 7.49
CA ILE A 91 18.00 -18.13 7.58
C ILE A 91 18.20 -17.34 8.88
N SER A 92 18.37 -16.03 8.76
CA SER A 92 18.33 -15.11 9.90
C SER A 92 16.87 -14.81 10.25
N MET A 93 16.43 -15.29 11.40
CA MET A 93 15.13 -14.95 11.99
C MET A 93 15.21 -13.61 12.73
N PRO A 94 14.09 -12.87 12.87
CA PRO A 94 14.04 -11.75 13.79
C PRO A 94 14.27 -12.23 15.23
N SER A 95 14.83 -11.37 16.07
CA SER A 95 15.07 -11.64 17.49
C SER A 95 13.75 -11.73 18.26
N ASN A 96 12.76 -10.92 17.88
CA ASN A 96 11.39 -10.97 18.37
C ASN A 96 10.41 -10.41 17.32
N GLU A 97 9.11 -10.58 17.54
CA GLU A 97 8.08 -10.14 16.59
C GLU A 97 7.94 -8.61 16.43
N CYS A 98 8.47 -7.81 17.37
CA CYS A 98 8.49 -6.36 17.26
C CYS A 98 9.67 -5.82 16.44
N ASP A 99 10.60 -6.69 16.01
CA ASP A 99 11.69 -6.27 15.13
C ASP A 99 11.13 -5.71 13.80
N PRO A 100 11.77 -4.69 13.21
CA PRO A 100 11.33 -4.13 11.94
C PRO A 100 11.44 -5.14 10.79
N ILE A 101 10.42 -5.18 9.94
CA ILE A 101 10.44 -5.94 8.67
C ILE A 101 10.48 -5.02 7.46
N SER A 102 9.89 -3.82 7.56
CA SER A 102 9.86 -2.87 6.45
C SER A 102 9.79 -1.42 6.90
N VAL A 103 10.21 -0.51 6.03
CA VAL A 103 9.98 0.94 6.15
C VAL A 103 9.19 1.41 4.92
N ASN A 104 8.12 2.16 5.13
CA ASN A 104 7.32 2.72 4.04
C ASN A 104 7.27 4.23 4.16
N TYR A 105 7.50 4.91 3.05
CA TYR A 105 7.50 6.36 3.05
C TYR A 105 6.11 6.93 2.78
N THR A 106 5.73 7.94 3.56
CA THR A 106 4.53 8.73 3.30
C THR A 106 4.72 9.58 2.05
N SER A 107 3.62 10.05 1.44
CA SER A 107 3.67 10.85 0.21
C SER A 107 4.33 12.23 0.37
N GLY A 108 4.59 12.68 1.60
CA GLY A 108 5.24 13.96 1.85
C GLY A 108 4.35 15.19 1.58
N SER A 109 3.03 15.09 1.72
CA SER A 109 2.12 16.22 1.50
C SER A 109 2.43 17.46 2.35
N THR A 110 3.14 17.28 3.48
CA THR A 110 3.58 18.35 4.38
C THR A 110 5.09 18.63 4.31
N GLY A 111 5.78 18.21 3.25
CA GLY A 111 7.22 18.38 3.07
C GLY A 111 7.97 17.06 2.92
N ILE A 112 9.02 16.86 3.71
CA ILE A 112 9.91 15.69 3.58
C ILE A 112 9.14 14.39 3.89
N PRO A 113 9.17 13.38 2.99
CA PRO A 113 8.60 12.06 3.25
C PRO A 113 9.11 11.46 4.57
N LYS A 114 8.20 10.86 5.35
CA LYS A 114 8.52 10.22 6.63
C LYS A 114 8.49 8.71 6.47
N GLY A 115 9.52 8.02 6.97
CA GLY A 115 9.58 6.55 6.94
C GLY A 115 8.79 5.96 8.11
N ALA A 116 7.61 5.39 7.85
CA ALA A 116 6.86 4.61 8.82
C ALA A 116 7.48 3.21 8.96
N VAL A 117 7.91 2.84 10.16
CA VAL A 117 8.57 1.56 10.43
C VAL A 117 7.53 0.51 10.80
N TYR A 118 7.50 -0.62 10.10
CA TYR A 118 6.59 -1.72 10.41
C TYR A 118 7.35 -2.87 11.07
N SER A 119 6.72 -3.51 12.05
CA SER A 119 7.23 -4.71 12.70
C SER A 119 6.76 -5.99 12.00
N HIS A 120 7.45 -7.10 12.26
CA HIS A 120 6.97 -8.43 11.87
C HIS A 120 5.55 -8.71 12.40
N ARG A 121 5.28 -8.36 13.67
CA ARG A 121 3.98 -8.53 14.35
C ARG A 121 2.89 -7.72 13.67
N SER A 122 3.11 -6.42 13.43
CA SER A 122 2.12 -5.55 12.82
C SER A 122 1.77 -6.01 11.41
N VAL A 123 2.77 -6.43 10.62
CA VAL A 123 2.56 -6.98 9.28
C VAL A 123 1.82 -8.32 9.34
N TYR A 124 2.24 -9.26 10.18
CA TYR A 124 1.59 -10.56 10.31
C TYR A 124 0.11 -10.42 10.68
N LEU A 125 -0.18 -9.62 11.71
CA LEU A 125 -1.54 -9.36 12.16
C LEU A 125 -2.35 -8.64 11.08
N ASN A 126 -1.78 -7.61 10.44
CA ASN A 126 -2.49 -6.89 9.39
C ASN A 126 -2.75 -7.76 8.16
N SER A 127 -1.82 -8.66 7.80
CA SER A 127 -2.03 -9.60 6.69
C SER A 127 -3.22 -10.53 6.93
N LEU A 128 -3.38 -11.03 8.15
CA LEU A 128 -4.55 -11.83 8.54
C LEU A 128 -5.83 -10.98 8.53
N THR A 129 -5.77 -9.74 9.04
CA THR A 129 -6.91 -8.81 8.95
C THR A 129 -7.28 -8.53 7.50
N THR A 130 -6.31 -8.26 6.62
CA THR A 130 -6.52 -7.99 5.19
C THR A 130 -7.27 -9.13 4.51
N ILE A 131 -6.93 -10.40 4.81
CA ILE A 131 -7.63 -11.57 4.24
C ILE A 131 -9.13 -11.49 4.55
N THR A 132 -9.48 -11.19 5.81
CA THR A 132 -10.88 -11.12 6.25
C THR A 132 -11.59 -9.83 5.80
N ARG A 133 -10.92 -8.69 5.85
CA ARG A 133 -11.46 -7.35 5.54
C ARG A 133 -11.80 -7.21 4.05
N PHE A 134 -11.01 -7.86 3.19
CA PHE A 134 -11.19 -7.81 1.74
C PHE A 134 -11.90 -9.06 1.19
N ASP A 135 -12.41 -9.94 2.06
CA ASP A 135 -13.13 -11.17 1.68
C ASP A 135 -12.32 -12.07 0.72
N VAL A 136 -11.02 -12.22 1.03
CA VAL A 136 -10.07 -12.93 0.19
C VAL A 136 -10.13 -14.42 0.49
N ASN A 137 -10.69 -15.18 -0.46
CA ASN A 137 -10.71 -16.64 -0.39
C ASN A 137 -9.31 -17.25 -0.57
N PRO A 138 -9.06 -18.49 -0.10
CA PRO A 138 -7.84 -19.24 -0.41
C PRO A 138 -7.59 -19.36 -1.92
N MET A 139 -6.30 -19.43 -2.30
CA MET A 139 -5.84 -19.45 -3.70
C MET A 139 -6.45 -18.34 -4.58
N PRO A 140 -6.48 -17.07 -4.12
CA PRO A 140 -7.05 -15.99 -4.89
C PRO A 140 -6.18 -15.69 -6.14
N VAL A 141 -6.78 -15.13 -7.18
CA VAL A 141 -6.04 -14.52 -8.30
C VAL A 141 -6.10 -13.01 -8.15
N PHE A 142 -4.97 -12.38 -7.84
CA PHE A 142 -4.87 -10.94 -7.57
C PHE A 142 -4.17 -10.23 -8.72
N LEU A 143 -4.83 -9.21 -9.25
CA LEU A 143 -4.26 -8.32 -10.26
C LEU A 143 -3.64 -7.10 -9.58
N TRP A 144 -2.33 -6.94 -9.76
CA TRP A 144 -1.57 -5.84 -9.17
C TRP A 144 -1.84 -4.53 -9.91
N THR A 145 -2.85 -3.80 -9.45
CA THR A 145 -3.14 -2.41 -9.82
C THR A 145 -2.87 -1.42 -8.69
N VAL A 146 -2.51 -1.92 -7.50
CA VAL A 146 -2.00 -1.14 -6.38
C VAL A 146 -0.48 -1.26 -6.38
N ASP A 147 0.19 -0.11 -6.31
CA ASP A 147 1.64 -0.07 -6.27
C ASP A 147 2.17 -0.84 -5.05
N MET A 148 3.09 -1.79 -5.26
CA MET A 148 3.71 -2.56 -4.16
C MET A 148 4.51 -1.68 -3.18
N PHE A 149 4.90 -0.47 -3.57
CA PHE A 149 5.54 0.49 -2.67
C PHE A 149 4.55 1.23 -1.75
N ARG A 150 3.23 1.15 -1.99
CA ARG A 150 2.22 1.77 -1.12
C ARG A 150 1.81 0.82 -0.02
N CYS A 151 2.33 1.03 1.18
CA CYS A 151 2.06 0.18 2.34
C CYS A 151 2.34 -1.30 2.04
N ASN A 152 3.43 -1.58 1.31
CA ASN A 152 3.74 -2.92 0.81
C ASN A 152 2.57 -3.57 0.06
N GLY A 153 1.94 -2.83 -0.85
CA GLY A 153 0.75 -3.27 -1.56
C GLY A 153 -0.42 -3.53 -0.62
N TRP A 154 -0.65 -2.67 0.37
CA TRP A 154 -1.66 -2.84 1.44
C TRP A 154 -1.55 -4.19 2.17
N CYS A 155 -0.32 -4.64 2.41
CA CYS A 155 0.03 -5.94 2.97
C CYS A 155 -0.34 -7.17 2.12
N PHE A 156 -0.87 -7.01 0.90
CA PHE A 156 -1.15 -8.14 0.01
C PHE A 156 0.12 -8.88 -0.41
N ILE A 157 1.30 -8.24 -0.39
CA ILE A 157 2.56 -8.94 -0.71
C ILE A 157 2.84 -10.10 0.26
N TRP A 158 2.28 -10.05 1.47
CA TRP A 158 2.39 -11.12 2.48
C TRP A 158 1.12 -11.97 2.56
N SER A 159 -0.07 -11.38 2.41
CA SER A 159 -1.34 -12.14 2.44
C SER A 159 -1.48 -13.10 1.25
N MET A 160 -1.05 -12.68 0.06
CA MET A 160 -1.15 -13.48 -1.17
C MET A 160 -0.36 -14.80 -1.09
N PRO A 161 0.95 -14.82 -0.76
CA PRO A 161 1.67 -16.08 -0.61
C PRO A 161 1.15 -16.91 0.57
N ALA A 162 0.69 -16.29 1.67
CA ALA A 162 0.11 -17.02 2.80
C ALA A 162 -1.17 -17.80 2.41
N LEU A 163 -1.93 -17.30 1.42
CA LEU A 163 -3.11 -17.97 0.87
C LEU A 163 -2.81 -18.87 -0.33
N GLY A 164 -1.55 -18.95 -0.79
CA GLY A 164 -1.19 -19.66 -2.03
C GLY A 164 -1.79 -19.02 -3.28
N GLY A 165 -1.97 -17.70 -3.29
CA GLY A 165 -2.61 -16.99 -4.39
C GLY A 165 -1.70 -16.71 -5.58
N THR A 166 -2.33 -16.52 -6.74
CA THR A 166 -1.68 -16.17 -8.01
C THR A 166 -1.60 -14.66 -8.16
N ASN A 167 -0.43 -14.16 -8.54
CA ASN A 167 -0.15 -12.74 -8.73
C ASN A 167 -0.07 -12.43 -10.24
N ILE A 168 -0.98 -11.59 -10.74
CA ILE A 168 -0.94 -11.09 -12.11
C ILE A 168 -0.39 -9.67 -12.07
N CYS A 169 0.81 -9.46 -12.61
CA CYS A 169 1.47 -8.17 -12.63
C CYS A 169 1.38 -7.54 -14.02
N LEU A 170 0.91 -6.30 -14.07
CA LEU A 170 0.95 -5.49 -15.29
C LEU A 170 2.13 -4.52 -15.20
N ARG A 171 2.70 -4.16 -16.36
CA ARG A 171 3.65 -3.04 -16.44
C ARG A 171 2.93 -1.70 -16.21
N ASN A 172 3.70 -0.64 -16.03
CA ASN A 172 3.17 0.72 -15.86
C ASN A 172 2.26 1.11 -17.03
N ASN A 173 1.33 2.04 -16.78
CA ASN A 173 0.41 2.59 -17.78
C ASN A 173 -0.55 1.56 -18.42
N PHE A 174 -1.03 0.60 -17.64
CA PHE A 174 -2.07 -0.34 -18.09
C PHE A 174 -3.37 0.38 -18.46
N SER A 175 -4.09 -0.21 -19.41
CA SER A 175 -5.39 0.25 -19.88
C SER A 175 -6.56 -0.54 -19.27
N ALA A 176 -7.78 -0.07 -19.48
CA ALA A 176 -8.98 -0.83 -19.11
C ALA A 176 -9.03 -2.20 -19.81
N LYS A 177 -8.61 -2.25 -21.08
CA LYS A 177 -8.55 -3.48 -21.86
C LYS A 177 -7.64 -4.53 -21.20
N ASP A 178 -6.48 -4.11 -20.69
CA ASP A 178 -5.54 -5.01 -20.01
C ASP A 178 -6.15 -5.62 -18.74
N ILE A 179 -6.92 -4.83 -17.98
CA ILE A 179 -7.66 -5.31 -16.81
C ILE A 179 -8.70 -6.36 -17.21
N PHE A 180 -9.56 -6.04 -18.19
CA PHE A 180 -10.62 -6.96 -18.64
C PHE A 180 -10.06 -8.25 -19.27
N ASP A 181 -8.97 -8.14 -20.03
CA ASP A 181 -8.27 -9.30 -20.59
C ASP A 181 -7.65 -10.16 -19.50
N ALA A 182 -6.99 -9.56 -18.50
CA ALA A 182 -6.45 -10.29 -17.35
C ALA A 182 -7.55 -11.00 -16.56
N ILE A 183 -8.70 -10.36 -16.34
CA ILE A 183 -9.88 -10.99 -15.70
C ILE A 183 -10.34 -12.21 -16.49
N HIS A 184 -10.43 -12.12 -17.82
CA HIS A 184 -10.90 -13.22 -18.65
C HIS A 184 -9.92 -14.39 -18.72
N VAL A 185 -8.64 -14.09 -18.94
CA VAL A 185 -7.58 -15.06 -19.16
C VAL A 185 -7.21 -15.75 -17.84
N HIS A 186 -6.99 -14.98 -16.78
CA HIS A 186 -6.43 -15.49 -15.53
C HIS A 186 -7.49 -15.74 -14.44
N LYS A 187 -8.76 -15.39 -14.69
CA LYS A 187 -9.84 -15.48 -13.69
C LYS A 187 -9.54 -14.64 -12.44
N VAL A 188 -9.07 -13.40 -12.65
CA VAL A 188 -8.81 -12.44 -11.57
C VAL A 188 -10.03 -12.33 -10.66
N THR A 189 -9.77 -12.38 -9.36
CA THR A 189 -10.78 -12.30 -8.29
C THR A 189 -10.72 -10.98 -7.55
N HIS A 190 -9.53 -10.37 -7.44
CA HIS A 190 -9.31 -9.16 -6.67
C HIS A 190 -8.36 -8.21 -7.41
N LEU A 191 -8.66 -6.93 -7.31
CA LEU A 191 -7.76 -5.84 -7.67
C LEU A 191 -7.97 -4.67 -6.72
N CYS A 192 -6.90 -3.94 -6.44
CA CYS A 192 -6.93 -2.81 -5.51
C CYS A 192 -6.21 -1.62 -6.12
N GLY A 193 -6.48 -0.39 -5.68
CA GLY A 193 -5.71 0.74 -6.18
C GLY A 193 -6.14 2.11 -5.68
N ALA A 194 -5.53 3.14 -6.27
CA ALA A 194 -6.01 4.51 -6.11
C ALA A 194 -7.36 4.68 -6.83
N PRO A 195 -8.18 5.68 -6.45
CA PRO A 195 -9.52 5.83 -7.03
C PRO A 195 -9.55 6.12 -8.54
N THR A 196 -8.44 6.57 -9.13
CA THR A 196 -8.24 6.66 -10.59
C THR A 196 -8.40 5.32 -11.31
N LEU A 197 -8.21 4.19 -10.62
CA LEU A 197 -8.49 2.86 -11.15
C LEU A 197 -9.96 2.71 -11.59
N LEU A 198 -10.90 3.29 -10.84
CA LEU A 198 -12.32 3.26 -11.20
C LEU A 198 -12.58 4.05 -12.48
N GLU A 199 -11.88 5.16 -12.69
CA GLU A 199 -12.00 5.95 -13.92
C GLU A 199 -11.48 5.18 -15.13
N ILE A 200 -10.33 4.49 -14.98
CA ILE A 200 -9.78 3.61 -16.03
C ILE A 200 -10.82 2.54 -16.40
N ILE A 201 -11.37 1.83 -15.41
CA ILE A 201 -12.37 0.77 -15.66
C ILE A 201 -13.64 1.33 -16.28
N ALA A 202 -14.15 2.46 -15.75
CA ALA A 202 -15.36 3.11 -16.22
C ALA A 202 -15.25 3.61 -17.67
N ASN A 203 -14.05 3.95 -18.15
CA ASN A 203 -13.83 4.44 -19.51
C ASN A 203 -13.49 3.33 -20.51
N CYS A 204 -13.80 2.06 -20.21
CA CYS A 204 -13.61 0.97 -21.15
C CYS A 204 -14.61 1.04 -22.32
N ASP A 205 -14.12 1.14 -23.55
CA ASP A 205 -14.94 1.13 -24.77
C ASP A 205 -15.46 -0.27 -25.13
N ILE A 206 -14.73 -1.32 -24.73
CA ILE A 206 -15.04 -2.72 -25.07
C ILE A 206 -15.26 -3.51 -23.79
N ILE A 207 -16.50 -3.53 -23.32
CA ILE A 207 -16.88 -4.25 -22.11
C ILE A 207 -16.97 -5.75 -22.41
N LYS A 208 -16.19 -6.55 -21.68
CA LYS A 208 -16.27 -8.02 -21.71
C LYS A 208 -16.89 -8.51 -20.40
N PRO A 209 -18.15 -9.01 -20.42
CA PRO A 209 -18.79 -9.48 -19.19
C PRO A 209 -18.08 -10.72 -18.65
N PHE A 210 -17.97 -10.82 -17.33
CA PHE A 210 -17.41 -11.98 -16.63
C PHE A 210 -18.46 -12.56 -15.67
N SER A 211 -18.43 -13.88 -15.46
CA SER A 211 -19.49 -14.61 -14.73
C SER A 211 -19.16 -14.92 -13.27
N HIS A 212 -17.97 -14.53 -12.81
CA HIS A 212 -17.50 -14.74 -11.44
C HIS A 212 -17.34 -13.40 -10.71
N LYS A 213 -17.23 -13.46 -9.38
CA LYS A 213 -17.10 -12.26 -8.56
C LYS A 213 -15.69 -11.66 -8.69
N VAL A 214 -15.63 -10.36 -8.96
CA VAL A 214 -14.38 -9.59 -9.01
C VAL A 214 -14.48 -8.40 -8.08
N TYR A 215 -13.68 -8.39 -7.02
CA TYR A 215 -13.66 -7.31 -6.03
C TYR A 215 -12.70 -6.22 -6.46
N VAL A 216 -13.17 -4.97 -6.54
CA VAL A 216 -12.31 -3.80 -6.76
C VAL A 216 -12.35 -2.92 -5.52
N THR A 217 -11.20 -2.79 -4.84
CA THR A 217 -11.12 -1.93 -3.66
C THR A 217 -10.25 -0.71 -3.94
N VAL A 218 -10.82 0.48 -3.76
CA VAL A 218 -10.07 1.74 -3.89
C VAL A 218 -10.03 2.51 -2.59
N ALA A 219 -8.92 3.21 -2.34
CA ALA A 219 -8.78 4.03 -1.14
C ALA A 219 -8.11 5.37 -1.46
N GLY A 220 -8.63 6.45 -0.87
CA GLY A 220 -8.21 7.83 -1.14
C GLY A 220 -9.37 8.73 -1.55
N ILE A 221 -9.06 9.84 -2.22
CA ILE A 221 -10.07 10.80 -2.70
C ILE A 221 -10.91 10.16 -3.81
N LEU A 222 -12.20 9.98 -3.55
CA LEU A 222 -13.10 9.26 -4.44
C LEU A 222 -13.46 10.08 -5.69
N PRO A 223 -13.68 9.42 -6.85
CA PRO A 223 -14.29 10.06 -8.00
C PRO A 223 -15.78 10.30 -7.73
N SER A 224 -16.47 10.92 -8.69
CA SER A 224 -17.93 11.07 -8.62
C SER A 224 -18.64 9.71 -8.45
N PHE A 225 -19.76 9.68 -7.71
CA PHE A 225 -20.55 8.46 -7.51
C PHE A 225 -21.04 7.85 -8.82
N LYS A 226 -21.20 8.66 -9.87
CA LYS A 226 -21.51 8.17 -11.23
C LYS A 226 -20.44 7.20 -11.75
N ILE A 227 -19.16 7.48 -11.51
CA ILE A 227 -18.06 6.58 -11.90
C ILE A 227 -18.12 5.29 -11.08
N ILE A 228 -18.33 5.40 -9.76
CA ILE A 228 -18.40 4.23 -8.87
C ILE A 228 -19.58 3.32 -9.25
N ASN A 229 -20.76 3.91 -9.48
CA ASN A 229 -21.95 3.18 -9.92
C ASN A 229 -21.73 2.51 -11.27
N LYS A 230 -21.12 3.20 -12.24
CA LYS A 230 -20.79 2.62 -13.55
C LYS A 230 -19.89 1.39 -13.39
N VAL A 231 -18.86 1.45 -12.55
CA VAL A 231 -18.01 0.27 -12.29
C VAL A 231 -18.78 -0.88 -11.63
N ALA A 232 -19.69 -0.58 -10.70
CA ALA A 232 -20.56 -1.60 -10.12
C ALA A 232 -21.51 -2.22 -11.16
N GLU A 233 -22.08 -1.42 -12.08
CA GLU A 233 -22.93 -1.88 -13.18
C GLU A 233 -22.17 -2.76 -14.19
N LEU A 234 -20.85 -2.59 -14.31
CA LEU A 234 -19.97 -3.48 -15.08
C LEU A 234 -19.74 -4.84 -14.41
N GLY A 235 -20.29 -5.07 -13.22
CA GLY A 235 -20.27 -6.35 -12.52
C GLY A 235 -19.20 -6.48 -11.42
N PHE A 236 -18.45 -5.42 -11.13
CA PHE A 236 -17.47 -5.42 -10.05
C PHE A 236 -18.14 -5.26 -8.67
N ASP A 237 -17.63 -5.96 -7.66
CA ASP A 237 -17.97 -5.71 -6.26
C ASP A 237 -17.06 -4.60 -5.73
N VAL A 238 -17.58 -3.37 -5.73
CA VAL A 238 -16.79 -2.16 -5.41
C VAL A 238 -16.73 -1.96 -3.89
N ASN A 239 -15.52 -1.85 -3.36
CA ASN A 239 -15.25 -1.46 -1.99
C ASN A 239 -14.50 -0.13 -1.94
N ILE A 240 -14.81 0.67 -0.93
CA ILE A 240 -14.18 1.94 -0.65
C ILE A 240 -13.42 1.84 0.67
N GLY A 241 -12.16 2.21 0.64
CA GLY A 241 -11.23 2.16 1.75
C GLY A 241 -10.81 3.55 2.23
N TYR A 242 -10.52 3.65 3.53
CA TYR A 242 -9.80 4.75 4.14
C TYR A 242 -8.70 4.20 5.04
N GLY A 243 -7.52 4.79 4.95
CA GLY A 243 -6.35 4.44 5.74
C GLY A 243 -5.12 5.15 5.21
N MET A 244 -3.96 4.75 5.70
CA MET A 244 -2.70 5.45 5.44
C MET A 244 -1.50 4.55 5.67
N THR A 245 -0.32 5.05 5.31
CA THR A 245 0.95 4.35 5.49
C THR A 245 1.16 3.95 6.94
N GLU A 246 0.89 4.83 7.90
CA GLU A 246 1.07 4.58 9.32
C GLU A 246 0.17 3.47 9.88
N ALA A 247 -0.89 3.11 9.15
CA ALA A 247 -1.81 2.04 9.48
C ALA A 247 -1.73 0.84 8.52
N LEU A 248 -0.63 0.73 7.76
CA LEU A 248 -0.32 -0.39 6.86
C LEU A 248 -1.36 -0.59 5.73
N GLY A 249 -2.09 0.46 5.37
CA GLY A 249 -3.10 0.45 4.30
C GLY A 249 -4.50 0.83 4.79
N PRO A 250 -5.56 0.47 4.04
CA PRO A 250 -6.94 0.75 4.39
C PRO A 250 -7.36 0.04 5.69
N VAL A 251 -7.76 0.83 6.69
CA VAL A 251 -8.30 0.37 7.99
C VAL A 251 -9.81 0.24 7.92
N ILE A 252 -10.48 1.28 7.40
CA ILE A 252 -11.92 1.27 7.20
C ILE A 252 -12.17 0.82 5.77
N VAL A 253 -12.84 -0.31 5.57
CA VAL A 253 -13.29 -0.75 4.25
C VAL A 253 -14.79 -0.96 4.30
N ARG A 254 -15.48 -0.42 3.29
CA ARG A 254 -16.93 -0.47 3.17
C ARG A 254 -17.32 -0.84 1.76
N LYS A 255 -18.24 -1.80 1.65
CA LYS A 255 -18.84 -2.15 0.37
C LYS A 255 -19.73 -1.01 -0.11
N TRP A 256 -19.47 -0.57 -1.35
CA TRP A 256 -20.28 0.44 -2.00
C TRP A 256 -21.70 -0.07 -2.18
N LYS A 257 -22.67 0.73 -1.76
CA LYS A 257 -24.07 0.54 -2.11
C LYS A 257 -24.39 1.61 -3.14
N GLN A 258 -24.85 1.18 -4.32
CA GLN A 258 -25.20 2.11 -5.39
C GLN A 258 -26.07 3.25 -4.85
N ASN A 259 -25.58 4.48 -5.03
CA ASN A 259 -26.26 5.70 -4.62
C ASN A 259 -26.59 6.53 -5.85
N PHE A 260 -27.87 6.82 -6.06
CA PHE A 260 -28.35 7.66 -7.15
C PHE A 260 -28.78 9.05 -6.68
N ASP A 261 -28.51 9.41 -5.42
CA ASP A 261 -28.75 10.76 -4.92
C ASP A 261 -27.88 11.77 -5.68
N ASP A 262 -28.54 12.75 -6.30
CA ASP A 262 -27.93 13.73 -7.21
C ASP A 262 -26.94 14.69 -6.54
N ASP A 263 -26.92 14.78 -5.20
CA ASP A 263 -26.02 15.69 -4.49
C ASP A 263 -24.57 15.18 -4.39
N GLY A 264 -24.33 13.88 -4.59
CA GLY A 264 -23.00 13.27 -4.52
C GLY A 264 -22.29 13.44 -3.16
N THR A 265 -23.00 13.86 -2.11
CA THR A 265 -22.41 14.24 -0.82
C THR A 265 -22.50 13.13 0.22
N LYS A 266 -23.48 12.24 0.10
CA LYS A 266 -23.71 11.16 1.07
C LYS A 266 -23.13 9.85 0.57
N LEU A 267 -22.01 9.44 1.17
CA LEU A 267 -21.50 8.08 1.00
C LEU A 267 -22.57 7.08 1.42
N ASN A 268 -22.97 6.21 0.50
CA ASN A 268 -23.89 5.11 0.78
C ASN A 268 -23.10 3.81 0.79
N TYR A 269 -23.13 3.12 1.92
CA TYR A 269 -22.44 1.87 2.10
C TYR A 269 -23.31 0.90 2.89
N PHE A 270 -23.08 -0.39 2.69
CA PHE A 270 -23.64 -1.38 3.58
C PHE A 270 -22.90 -1.32 4.92
N GLU A 271 -23.64 -1.22 6.02
CA GLU A 271 -23.09 -1.64 7.31
C GLU A 271 -22.82 -3.14 7.24
N GLN A 272 -21.55 -3.51 7.30
CA GLN A 272 -21.15 -4.91 7.40
C GLN A 272 -21.41 -5.39 8.83
N LYS A 273 -22.67 -5.64 9.18
CA LYS A 273 -23.02 -6.28 10.45
C LYS A 273 -22.49 -7.72 10.44
N GLY A 274 -21.75 -8.10 11.48
CA GLY A 274 -21.26 -9.46 11.67
C GLY A 274 -19.89 -9.76 11.05
N VAL A 275 -19.24 -8.81 10.38
CA VAL A 275 -17.80 -8.92 10.12
C VAL A 275 -17.09 -8.56 11.42
N ILE A 276 -16.69 -9.58 12.15
CA ILE A 276 -15.81 -9.40 13.29
C ILE A 276 -14.47 -8.95 12.69
N GLU A 277 -14.13 -7.66 12.78
CA GLU A 277 -12.75 -7.23 12.62
C GLU A 277 -11.99 -7.75 13.85
N PHE A 278 -11.65 -9.04 13.87
CA PHE A 278 -11.09 -9.74 15.03
C PHE A 278 -9.74 -9.13 15.47
N MET A 279 -9.14 -8.31 14.59
CA MET A 279 -7.73 -8.01 14.61
C MET A 279 -7.48 -6.50 14.45
N VAL A 280 -7.54 -5.86 15.62
CA VAL A 280 -6.55 -4.94 16.18
C VAL A 280 -6.49 -3.47 15.78
N VAL A 281 -7.50 -2.85 15.15
CA VAL A 281 -7.56 -1.38 15.14
C VAL A 281 -8.93 -0.90 15.61
N GLU A 282 -8.96 -0.32 16.80
CA GLU A 282 -10.04 0.53 17.24
C GLU A 282 -10.00 1.83 16.44
N VAL A 283 -11.14 2.22 15.88
CA VAL A 283 -11.31 3.49 15.17
C VAL A 283 -12.32 4.33 15.93
N ASP A 284 -11.94 5.57 16.22
CA ASP A 284 -12.82 6.53 16.87
C ASP A 284 -12.68 7.91 16.23
N VAL A 285 -13.70 8.74 16.38
CA VAL A 285 -13.64 10.16 16.05
C VAL A 285 -13.70 10.92 17.37
N LYS A 286 -12.66 11.69 17.66
CA LYS A 286 -12.43 12.29 18.99
C LYS A 286 -12.13 13.77 18.88
N ASP A 287 -12.49 14.53 19.91
CA ASP A 287 -12.01 15.89 20.04
C ASP A 287 -10.48 15.89 20.27
N PRO A 288 -9.69 16.59 19.44
CA PRO A 288 -8.23 16.51 19.43
C PRO A 288 -7.55 17.07 20.69
N ASN A 289 -8.29 17.79 21.54
CA ASN A 289 -7.76 18.42 22.76
C ASN A 289 -8.14 17.62 24.01
N SER A 290 -9.41 17.25 24.14
CA SER A 290 -9.96 16.54 25.30
C SER A 290 -9.89 15.03 25.18
N MET A 291 -9.59 14.48 24.00
CA MET A 291 -9.55 13.04 23.69
C MET A 291 -10.88 12.31 23.97
N LYS A 292 -11.99 13.04 24.09
CA LYS A 292 -13.34 12.49 24.23
C LYS A 292 -13.91 12.15 22.87
N SER A 293 -14.59 11.01 22.76
CA SER A 293 -15.30 10.60 21.55
C SER A 293 -16.42 11.59 21.21
N VAL A 294 -16.59 11.90 19.92
CA VAL A 294 -17.72 12.71 19.45
C VAL A 294 -19.02 11.90 19.44
N PRO A 295 -20.21 12.54 19.57
CA PRO A 295 -21.50 11.86 19.48
C PRO A 295 -21.82 11.34 18.08
N TYR A 296 -22.73 10.38 17.98
CA TYR A 296 -23.27 9.82 16.73
C TYR A 296 -24.39 10.71 16.16
N ASP A 297 -24.07 11.97 15.85
CA ASP A 297 -25.05 12.97 15.39
C ASP A 297 -24.90 13.36 13.90
N GLY A 298 -23.87 12.82 13.23
CA GLY A 298 -23.50 13.12 11.85
C GLY A 298 -23.01 14.55 11.61
N LYS A 299 -22.74 15.33 12.68
CA LYS A 299 -22.48 16.77 12.59
C LYS A 299 -21.26 17.21 13.39
N THR A 300 -21.04 16.64 14.58
CA THR A 300 -19.92 17.00 15.43
C THR A 300 -18.63 16.49 14.81
N ILE A 301 -17.80 17.44 14.35
CA ILE A 301 -16.51 17.16 13.73
C ILE A 301 -15.49 16.85 14.82
N GLY A 302 -14.73 15.78 14.63
CA GLY A 302 -13.54 15.48 15.40
C GLY A 302 -12.41 14.97 14.50
N GLU A 303 -11.31 14.58 15.11
CA GLU A 303 -10.19 13.92 14.45
C GLU A 303 -10.42 12.40 14.45
N ILE A 304 -10.18 11.75 13.31
CA ILE A 304 -10.19 10.29 13.20
C ILE A 304 -8.91 9.77 13.89
N MET A 305 -9.05 8.78 14.75
CA MET A 305 -7.93 8.20 15.48
C MET A 305 -7.98 6.69 15.43
N PHE A 306 -6.79 6.08 15.43
CA PHE A 306 -6.61 4.64 15.40
C PHE A 306 -5.91 4.16 16.66
N LYS A 307 -6.27 3.00 17.19
CA LYS A 307 -5.55 2.38 18.31
C LYS A 307 -5.45 0.89 18.08
N GLY A 308 -4.23 0.35 18.10
CA GLY A 308 -4.06 -0.99 17.61
C GLY A 308 -2.65 -1.55 17.52
N ASN A 309 -2.54 -2.88 17.34
CA ASN A 309 -1.24 -3.55 17.14
C ASN A 309 -0.83 -3.69 15.68
N THR A 310 -1.66 -3.27 14.73
CA THR A 310 -1.32 -3.26 13.29
C THR A 310 -0.88 -1.89 12.81
N LEU A 311 -0.64 -0.93 13.70
CA LEU A 311 -0.06 0.37 13.38
C LEU A 311 1.46 0.25 13.25
N MET A 312 2.08 1.25 12.60
CA MET A 312 3.54 1.39 12.57
C MET A 312 4.13 1.46 13.99
N LEU A 313 5.41 1.11 14.14
CA LEU A 313 6.16 1.31 15.37
C LEU A 313 6.44 2.79 15.66
N GLY A 314 6.52 3.60 14.61
CA GLY A 314 6.89 5.00 14.68
C GLY A 314 7.55 5.46 13.39
N TYR A 315 7.92 6.74 13.35
CA TYR A 315 8.67 7.33 12.25
C TYR A 315 10.18 7.14 12.44
N LEU A 316 10.84 6.64 11.41
CA LEU A 316 12.29 6.45 11.35
C LEU A 316 13.01 7.76 11.67
N LYS A 317 13.94 7.71 12.64
CA LYS A 317 14.77 8.84 13.09
C LYS A 317 13.98 10.06 13.58
N SER A 318 12.73 9.88 13.97
CA SER A 318 11.90 10.99 14.43
C SER A 318 11.06 10.58 15.64
N SER A 319 11.73 10.39 16.79
CA SER A 319 11.07 10.02 18.05
C SER A 319 10.05 11.08 18.46
N GLN A 320 10.41 12.37 18.42
CA GLN A 320 9.48 13.45 18.76
C GLN A 320 8.22 13.43 17.88
N VAL A 321 8.35 13.27 16.57
CA VAL A 321 7.20 13.20 15.67
C VAL A 321 6.37 11.93 15.91
N SER A 322 7.02 10.84 16.31
CA SER A 322 6.33 9.61 16.71
C SER A 322 5.53 9.83 18.00
N ASP A 323 6.14 10.44 19.02
CA ASP A 323 5.48 10.75 20.31
C ASP A 323 4.34 11.76 20.15
N GLU A 324 4.45 12.69 19.19
CA GLU A 324 3.36 13.61 18.85
C GLU A 324 2.21 12.91 18.12
N ALA A 325 2.52 11.94 17.25
CA ALA A 325 1.53 11.17 16.51
C ALA A 325 0.81 10.14 17.39
N PHE A 326 1.47 9.59 18.40
CA PHE A 326 0.92 8.63 19.34
C PHE A 326 0.71 9.25 20.72
N ARG A 327 -0.55 9.48 21.11
CA ARG A 327 -0.90 10.03 22.44
C ARG A 327 -2.02 9.22 23.08
N ASP A 328 -1.90 8.90 24.37
CA ASP A 328 -2.90 8.12 25.14
C ASP A 328 -3.23 6.75 24.51
N GLY A 329 -2.25 6.17 23.82
CA GLY A 329 -2.40 4.90 23.08
C GLY A 329 -3.14 5.02 21.75
N TRP A 330 -3.44 6.24 21.28
CA TRP A 330 -4.07 6.51 20.00
C TRP A 330 -3.07 7.14 19.02
N TYR A 331 -3.08 6.65 17.80
CA TYR A 331 -2.50 7.31 16.64
C TYR A 331 -3.47 8.37 16.10
N ARG A 332 -2.94 9.57 15.93
CA ARG A 332 -3.64 10.78 15.49
C ARG A 332 -3.46 10.95 13.99
N THR A 333 -4.52 10.69 13.22
CA THR A 333 -4.44 10.72 11.74
C THR A 333 -4.35 12.13 11.18
N ARG A 334 -4.82 13.13 11.95
CA ARG A 334 -5.06 14.52 11.53
C ARG A 334 -6.15 14.70 10.47
N ASP A 335 -6.81 13.62 10.07
CA ASP A 335 -7.99 13.70 9.22
C ASP A 335 -9.23 13.95 10.06
N LEU A 336 -10.14 14.77 9.53
CA LEU A 336 -11.39 15.11 10.21
C LEU A 336 -12.51 14.15 9.80
N GLY A 337 -13.40 13.85 10.73
CA GLY A 337 -14.55 12.98 10.51
C GLY A 337 -15.73 13.32 11.39
N VAL A 338 -16.85 12.65 11.12
CA VAL A 338 -18.07 12.66 11.93
C VAL A 338 -18.55 11.22 12.12
N LYS A 339 -19.36 10.97 13.15
CA LYS A 339 -20.04 9.69 13.33
C LYS A 339 -21.51 9.82 12.94
N LEU A 340 -21.96 9.04 11.96
CA LEU A 340 -23.37 9.03 11.58
C LEU A 340 -24.22 8.37 12.67
N PRO A 341 -25.50 8.74 12.81
CA PRO A 341 -26.44 8.04 13.70
C PRO A 341 -26.52 6.54 13.36
N ASN A 342 -26.56 5.69 14.40
CA ASN A 342 -26.72 4.23 14.27
C ASN A 342 -28.08 3.80 13.72
#